data_AF-A0AAW9EEF8-F1
#
_entry.id   AF-A0AAW9EEF8-F1
#
_cell.length_a   1.000
_cell.length_b   1.000
_cell.length_c   1.000
_cell.angle_alpha   90.00
_cell.angle_beta   90.00
_cell.angle_gamma   90.00
#
_symmetry.space_group_name_H-M   'P 1'
#
loop_
_entity.id
_entity.type
_entity.pdbx_description
1 polymer ?
#
loop_
_entity_poly.entity_id
_entity_poly.type
_entity_poly.pdbx_seq_one_letter_code
_entity_poly.pdbx_strand_id
1 'polypeptide(L)' 'TQGRVVVIGYTDRIGSQNYNLPLSEKRAQSVVDYLVSKGIPANSISAEGRGKENPVTGNTCDNIKARAALIDCLAPDR' A
#
# COMPACT_ATOMS: atom_id res chain seq x y z
N THR A 1 18.66 -11.30 18.94
CA THR A 1 17.70 -11.72 17.90
C THR A 1 17.73 -10.67 16.82
N GLN A 2 18.12 -10.98 15.58
CA GLN A 2 17.94 -10.01 14.48
C GLN A 2 16.43 -9.90 14.22
N GLY A 3 15.87 -8.70 14.37
CA GLY A 3 14.46 -8.45 14.08
C GLY A 3 14.20 -8.53 12.58
N ARG A 4 13.00 -8.99 12.20
CA ARG A 4 12.54 -9.01 10.80
C ARG A 4 11.53 -7.88 10.59
N VAL A 5 11.73 -7.09 9.55
CA VAL A 5 10.85 -6.00 9.13
C VAL A 5 9.96 -6.48 7.98
N VAL A 6 8.69 -6.09 7.99
CA VAL A 6 7.77 -6.30 6.88
C VAL A 6 7.22 -4.95 6.45
N VAL A 7 7.38 -4.61 5.17
CA VAL A 7 6.78 -3.44 4.54
C VAL A 7 5.48 -3.88 3.90
N ILE A 8 4.36 -3.40 4.43
CA ILE A 8 3.02 -3.76 3.92
C ILE A 8 2.50 -2.61 3.07
N GLY A 9 2.20 -2.88 1.80
CA GLY A 9 1.61 -1.94 0.86
C GLY A 9 0.10 -2.14 0.73
N TYR A 10 -0.63 -1.03 0.79
CA TYR A 10 -2.07 -0.96 0.52
C TYR A 10 -2.35 -0.03 -0.67
N THR A 11 -3.61 0.02 -1.09
CA THR A 11 -4.14 0.90 -2.11
C THR A 11 -5.53 1.35 -1.70
N ASP A 12 -5.97 2.49 -2.23
CA ASP A 12 -7.37 2.84 -2.13
C ASP A 12 -8.27 1.84 -2.87
N ARG A 13 -9.59 2.01 -2.72
CA ARG A 13 -10.58 1.14 -3.35
C ARG A 13 -10.74 1.31 -4.87
N ILE A 14 -10.08 2.28 -5.50
CA ILE A 14 -10.20 2.55 -6.94
C ILE A 14 -9.43 1.47 -7.70
N GLY A 15 -10.16 0.63 -8.42
CA GLY A 15 -9.60 -0.49 -9.17
C GLY A 15 -10.13 -1.85 -8.71
N SER A 16 -9.86 -2.87 -9.53
CA SER A 16 -10.20 -4.25 -9.19
C SER A 16 -9.21 -4.80 -8.16
N GLN A 17 -9.63 -5.82 -7.39
CA GLN A 17 -8.71 -6.53 -6.48
C GLN A 17 -7.50 -7.10 -7.23
N ASN A 18 -7.74 -7.69 -8.41
CA ASN A 18 -6.70 -8.26 -9.27
C ASN A 18 -5.67 -7.24 -9.75
N TYR A 19 -6.06 -5.96 -9.84
CA TYR A 19 -5.14 -4.87 -10.17
C TYR A 19 -4.43 -4.32 -8.91
N ASN A 20 -5.18 -4.12 -7.83
CA ASN A 20 -4.69 -3.49 -6.62
C ASN A 20 -3.70 -4.36 -5.84
N LEU A 21 -3.91 -5.69 -5.80
CA LEU A 21 -3.00 -6.61 -5.11
C LEU A 21 -1.56 -6.57 -5.65
N PRO A 22 -1.30 -6.77 -6.97
CA PRO A 22 0.05 -6.64 -7.50
C PRO A 22 0.57 -5.20 -7.48
N LEU A 23 -0.30 -4.18 -7.54
CA LEU A 23 0.13 -2.78 -7.43
C LEU A 23 0.69 -2.49 -6.02
N SER A 24 -0.01 -2.91 -4.98
CA SER A 24 0.39 -2.66 -3.60
C SER A 24 1.69 -3.41 -3.25
N GLU A 25 1.84 -4.65 -3.73
CA GLU A 25 3.09 -5.43 -3.61
C GLU A 25 4.27 -4.71 -4.28
N LYS A 26 4.11 -4.25 -5.53
CA LYS A 26 5.18 -3.53 -6.26
C LYS A 26 5.61 -2.24 -5.54
N ARG A 27 4.66 -1.51 -4.94
CA ARG A 27 4.96 -0.31 -4.14
C ARG A 27 5.73 -0.66 -2.88
N ALA A 28 5.30 -1.68 -2.15
CA ALA A 28 6.02 -2.19 -0.98
C ALA A 28 7.44 -2.64 -1.35
N GLN A 29 7.61 -3.37 -2.45
CA GLN A 29 8.91 -3.79 -2.95
C GLN A 29 9.81 -2.59 -3.29
N SER A 30 9.28 -1.54 -3.89
CA SER A 30 10.05 -0.32 -4.19
C SER A 30 10.63 0.34 -2.92
N VAL A 31 9.89 0.31 -1.81
CA VAL A 31 10.37 0.79 -0.50
C VAL A 31 11.42 -0.15 0.08
N VAL A 32 11.22 -1.46 -0.04
CA VAL A 32 12.23 -2.46 0.38
C VAL A 32 13.53 -2.25 -0.38
N ASP A 33 13.48 -2.13 -1.70
CA ASP A 33 14.65 -1.91 -2.56
C ASP A 33 15.39 -0.63 -2.16
N TYR A 34 14.64 0.44 -1.90
CA TYR A 34 15.21 1.68 -1.39
C TYR A 34 15.90 1.48 -0.05
N LEU A 35 15.27 0.82 0.92
CA LEU A 35 15.85 0.60 2.24
C LEU A 35 17.07 -0.33 2.22
N VAL A 36 17.06 -1.34 1.36
CA VAL A 36 18.24 -2.20 1.11
C VAL A 36 19.37 -1.37 0.53
N SER A 37 19.08 -0.46 -0.41
CA SER A 37 20.08 0.49 -0.95
C SER A 37 20.65 1.43 0.12
N LYS A 38 19.98 1.60 1.26
CA LYS A 38 20.43 2.37 2.43
C LYS A 38 21.13 1.53 3.49
N GLY A 39 21.38 0.25 3.24
CA GLY A 39 22.16 -0.62 4.12
C GLY A 39 21.34 -1.55 5.02
N ILE A 40 20.01 -1.59 4.89
CA ILE A 40 19.22 -2.64 5.54
C ILE A 40 19.54 -3.99 4.88
N PRO A 41 19.93 -5.03 5.63
CA PRO A 41 20.20 -6.34 5.05
C PRO A 41 18.95 -6.92 4.37
N ALA A 42 19.08 -7.36 3.12
CA ALA A 42 17.95 -7.86 2.33
C ALA A 42 17.25 -9.07 2.96
N ASN A 43 17.96 -9.88 3.75
CA ASN A 43 17.40 -11.02 4.49
C ASN A 43 16.61 -10.61 5.75
N SER A 44 16.67 -9.33 6.15
CA SER A 44 16.00 -8.81 7.35
C SER A 44 14.71 -8.05 7.05
N ILE A 45 14.39 -7.83 5.78
CA ILE A 45 13.24 -7.04 5.33
C ILE A 45 12.50 -7.76 4.18
N SER A 46 11.17 -7.68 4.16
CA SER A 46 10.36 -8.21 3.06
C SER A 46 9.19 -7.29 2.72
N ALA A 47 8.70 -7.38 1.48
CA ALA A 47 7.49 -6.70 1.02
C ALA A 47 6.26 -7.63 1.13
N GLU A 48 5.09 -7.03 1.34
CA GLU A 48 3.80 -7.70 1.27
C GLU A 48 2.74 -6.72 0.75
N GLY A 49 2.01 -7.11 -0.28
CA GLY A 49 0.89 -6.36 -0.84
C GLY A 49 -0.46 -6.88 -0.33
N ARG A 50 -1.33 -5.99 0.13
CA ARG A 50 -2.70 -6.31 0.57
C ARG A 50 -3.81 -5.68 -0.26
N GLY A 51 -3.47 -5.08 -1.40
CA GLY A 51 -4.42 -4.40 -2.26
C GLY A 51 -5.24 -3.37 -1.48
N LYS A 52 -6.56 -3.44 -1.61
CA LYS A 52 -7.50 -2.48 -1.00
C LYS A 52 -8.14 -2.96 0.31
N GLU A 53 -7.51 -3.91 0.98
CA GLU A 53 -7.97 -4.39 2.28
C GLU A 53 -7.70 -3.36 3.38
N ASN A 54 -8.46 -3.44 4.48
CA ASN A 54 -8.31 -2.60 5.67
C ASN A 54 -8.27 -1.07 5.40
N PRO A 55 -9.27 -0.50 4.68
CA PRO A 55 -9.29 0.94 4.41
C PRO A 55 -9.40 1.74 5.72
N VAL A 56 -8.55 2.75 5.86
CA VAL A 56 -8.58 3.72 6.96
C VAL A 56 -9.78 4.64 6.81
N THR A 57 -10.18 4.96 5.58
CA THR A 57 -11.32 5.85 5.32
C THR A 57 -12.70 5.22 5.57
N GLY A 58 -12.78 3.88 5.64
CA GLY A 58 -14.05 3.17 5.81
C GLY A 58 -15.12 3.62 4.81
N ASN A 59 -16.27 4.06 5.31
CA ASN A 59 -17.40 4.53 4.49
C ASN A 59 -17.40 6.06 4.28
N THR A 60 -16.41 6.79 4.81
CA THR A 60 -16.38 8.26 4.82
C THR A 60 -16.47 8.86 3.41
N CYS A 61 -15.87 8.18 2.43
CA CYS A 61 -15.77 8.65 1.05
C CYS A 61 -16.86 8.08 0.12
N ASP A 62 -17.87 7.36 0.64
CA ASP A 62 -18.84 6.62 -0.20
C ASP A 62 -19.76 7.51 -1.03
N ASN A 63 -20.12 8.68 -0.51
CA ASN A 63 -21.06 9.58 -1.17
C ASN A 63 -20.38 10.54 -2.16
N ILE A 64 -19.06 10.48 -2.31
CA ILE A 64 -18.31 11.39 -3.19
C ILE A 64 -18.34 10.85 -4.62
N LYS A 65 -19.10 11.53 -5.49
CA LYS A 65 -19.27 11.14 -6.89
C LYS A 65 -18.16 11.68 -7.81
N ALA A 66 -17.69 12.90 -7.56
CA ALA A 66 -16.68 13.53 -8.39
C ALA A 66 -15.32 12.83 -8.22
N ARG A 67 -14.74 12.34 -9.32
CA ARG A 67 -13.54 11.49 -9.26
C ARG A 67 -12.34 12.17 -8.58
N ALA A 68 -12.08 13.44 -8.86
CA ALA A 68 -10.98 14.17 -8.24
C ALA A 68 -11.17 14.28 -6.71
N ALA A 69 -12.35 14.72 -6.26
CA ALA A 69 -12.66 14.81 -4.83
C ALA A 69 -12.64 13.44 -4.14
N LEU A 70 -13.03 12.37 -4.84
CA LEU A 70 -12.96 11.01 -4.31
C LEU A 70 -11.50 10.55 -4.12
N ILE A 71 -10.63 10.87 -5.08
CA ILE A 71 -9.19 10.60 -4.99
C ILE A 71 -8.59 11.32 -3.77
N ASP A 72 -8.94 12.59 -3.58
CA ASP A 72 -8.44 13.38 -2.45
C ASP A 72 -8.93 12.82 -1.11
N CYS A 73 -10.21 12.43 -1.03
CA CYS A 73 -10.77 11.82 0.18
C CYS A 73 -10.10 10.47 0.51
N LEU A 74 -9.79 9.67 -0.50
CA LEU A 74 -9.18 8.34 -0.35
C LEU A 74 -7.65 8.38 -0.15
N ALA A 75 -7.02 9.56 -0.11
CA ALA A 75 -5.58 9.70 0.06
C ALA A 75 -4.99 8.93 1.26
N PRO A 76 -5.67 8.81 2.43
CA PRO A 76 -5.16 8.01 3.55
C PRO A 76 -5.00 6.51 3.27
N ASP A 77 -5.65 5.98 2.24
CA ASP A 77 -5.60 4.56 1.88
C ASP A 77 -4.54 4.24 0.80
N ARG A 78 -3.80 5.24 0.28
CA ARG A 78 -2.96 5.14 -0.93
C ARG A 78 -1.49 4.80 -0.75
#